data_AF-M0FJ79-F1
#
_entry.id   AF-M0FJ79-F1
#
_cell.length_a   1.000
_cell.length_b   1.000
_cell.length_c   1.000
_cell.angle_alpha   90.00
_cell.angle_beta   90.00
_cell.angle_gamma   90.00
#
_symmetry.space_group_name_H-M   'P 1'
#
loop_
_entity.id
_entity.type
_entity.pdbx_description
1 polymer ?
#
loop_
_entity_poly.entity_id
_entity_poly.type
_entity_poly.pdbx_seq_one_letter_code
_entity_poly.pdbx_strand_id
1 'polypeptide(L)' 'MDSPDSYSVDPGDIEPIGAMIAVAFTGAAVGLVGGALSFVSADLGLALVGVGVVVALSSPIAYVRMKRLRGE' A
#
# COMPACT_ATOMS: atom_id res chain seq x y z
N MET A 1 31.78 -26.99 -6.16
CA MET A 1 31.16 -25.70 -6.51
C MET A 1 29.70 -25.84 -6.18
N ASP A 2 29.27 -25.24 -5.06
CA ASP A 2 27.85 -25.16 -4.71
C ASP A 2 27.15 -24.30 -5.76
N SER A 3 26.07 -24.83 -6.32
CA SER A 3 25.14 -24.06 -7.12
C SER A 3 24.55 -22.95 -6.24
N PRO A 4 24.45 -21.70 -6.70
CA PRO A 4 23.72 -20.69 -5.94
C PRO A 4 22.26 -21.15 -5.88
N ASP A 5 21.82 -21.53 -4.68
CA ASP A 5 20.43 -21.86 -4.38
C ASP A 5 19.57 -20.72 -4.91
N SER A 6 18.86 -20.96 -6.00
CA SER A 6 17.88 -20.02 -6.51
C SER A 6 16.78 -19.99 -5.49
N TYR A 7 16.73 -18.93 -4.67
CA TYR A 7 15.71 -18.72 -3.65
C TYR A 7 14.35 -18.94 -4.32
N SER A 8 13.72 -20.09 -4.07
CA SER A 8 12.44 -20.41 -4.68
C SER A 8 11.40 -19.53 -3.99
N VAL A 9 11.07 -18.41 -4.62
CA VAL A 9 9.96 -17.58 -4.17
C VAL A 9 8.69 -18.35 -4.45
N ASP A 10 8.03 -18.83 -3.39
CA ASP A 10 6.74 -19.50 -3.54
C ASP A 10 5.72 -18.46 -4.06
N PRO A 11 4.93 -18.76 -5.11
CA PRO A 11 3.95 -17.81 -5.64
C PRO A 11 2.97 -17.29 -4.58
N GLY A 12 2.67 -18.11 -3.56
CA GLY A 12 1.81 -17.73 -2.44
C GLY A 12 2.38 -16.62 -1.55
N ASP A 13 3.69 -16.38 -1.59
CA ASP A 13 4.34 -15.27 -0.86
C ASP A 13 4.23 -13.93 -1.60
N ILE A 14 3.99 -13.95 -2.91
CA ILE A 14 3.87 -12.75 -3.76
C ILE A 14 2.45 -12.19 -3.72
N GLU A 15 1.43 -13.04 -3.64
CA GLU A 15 0.02 -12.63 -3.60
C GLU A 15 -0.28 -11.60 -2.48
N PRO A 16 0.19 -11.77 -1.23
CA PRO A 16 0.00 -10.79 -0.17
C PRO A 16 0.70 -9.46 -0.44
N ILE A 17 1.91 -9.50 -1.00
CA ILE A 17 2.71 -8.30 -1.28
C ILE A 17 2.11 -7.52 -2.46
N GLY A 18 1.67 -8.22 -3.52
CA GLY A 18 1.00 -7.62 -4.67
C GLY A 18 -0.31 -6.94 -4.29
N ALA A 19 -1.09 -7.57 -3.41
CA ALA A 19 -2.32 -6.96 -2.88
C ALA A 19 -2.05 -5.66 -2.10
N MET A 20 -0.99 -5.63 -1.27
CA MET A 20 -0.60 -4.40 -0.57
C MET A 20 -0.23 -3.27 -1.52
N ILE A 21 0.55 -3.57 -2.55
CA ILE A 21 0.96 -2.58 -3.55
C ILE A 21 -0.26 -2.02 -4.26
N ALA A 22 -1.19 -2.87 -4.68
CA ALA A 22 -2.43 -2.45 -5.34
C ALA A 22 -3.28 -1.53 -4.45
N VAL A 23 -3.40 -1.83 -3.16
CA VAL A 23 -4.12 -0.98 -2.19
C VAL A 23 -3.42 0.36 -2.00
N ALA A 24 -2.08 0.37 -1.87
CA ALA A 24 -1.29 1.59 -1.77
C ALA A 24 -1.48 2.50 -2.99
N PHE A 25 -1.42 1.93 -4.19
CA PHE A 25 -1.68 2.65 -5.44
C PHE A 25 -3.10 3.18 -5.52
N THR A 26 -4.08 2.42 -5.06
CA THR A 26 -5.48 2.87 -5.04
C THR A 26 -5.64 4.07 -4.11
N GLY A 27 -5.06 4.03 -2.91
CA GLY A 27 -5.05 5.17 -1.99
C GLY A 27 -4.35 6.39 -2.59
N ALA A 28 -3.22 6.20 -3.27
CA ALA A 28 -2.51 7.27 -3.97
C ALA A 28 -3.36 7.89 -5.10
N ALA A 29 -4.05 7.07 -5.89
CA ALA A 29 -4.94 7.56 -6.95
C ALA A 29 -6.10 8.38 -6.39
N VAL A 30 -6.73 7.91 -5.32
CA VAL A 30 -7.78 8.66 -4.61
C VAL A 30 -7.24 9.98 -4.07
N GLY A 31 -6.05 9.98 -3.48
CA GLY A 31 -5.40 11.19 -2.99
C GLY A 31 -5.07 12.18 -4.10
N LEU A 32 -4.60 11.70 -5.25
CA LEU A 32 -4.31 12.54 -6.42
C LEU A 32 -5.58 13.19 -6.99
N VAL A 33 -6.66 12.43 -7.10
CA VAL A 33 -7.97 12.93 -7.50
C VAL A 33 -8.49 13.96 -6.49
N GLY A 34 -8.34 13.70 -5.19
CA GLY A 34 -8.66 14.68 -4.14
C GLY A 34 -7.86 15.98 -4.30
N GLY A 35 -6.56 15.88 -4.56
CA GLY A 35 -5.70 17.03 -4.83
C GLY A 35 -6.17 17.85 -6.03
N ALA A 36 -6.58 17.18 -7.12
CA ALA A 36 -7.16 17.86 -8.29
C ALA A 36 -8.52 18.51 -7.98
N LEU A 37 -9.38 17.84 -7.22
CA LEU A 37 -10.70 18.38 -6.85
C LEU A 37 -10.61 19.54 -5.84
N SER A 38 -9.50 19.67 -5.14
CA SER A 38 -9.24 20.76 -4.18
C SER A 38 -9.31 22.14 -4.83
N PHE A 39 -9.03 22.24 -6.14
CA PHE A 39 -9.13 23.48 -6.91
C PHE A 39 -10.58 23.92 -7.20
N VAL A 40 -11.55 23.00 -7.09
CA VAL A 40 -12.98 23.28 -7.30
C VAL A 40 -13.72 23.35 -5.96
N SER A 41 -13.40 22.45 -5.03
CA SER A 41 -13.96 22.40 -3.69
C SER A 41 -12.88 21.96 -2.70
N ALA A 42 -12.38 22.92 -1.93
CA ALA A 42 -11.26 22.70 -1.02
C ALA A 42 -11.57 21.65 0.06
N ASP A 43 -12.76 21.69 0.67
CA ASP A 43 -13.15 20.76 1.74
C ASP A 43 -13.25 19.32 1.22
N LEU A 44 -13.89 19.13 0.06
CA LEU A 44 -14.03 17.82 -0.58
C LEU A 44 -12.66 17.28 -1.02
N GLY A 45 -11.84 18.13 -1.63
CA GLY A 45 -10.51 17.77 -2.08
C GLY A 45 -9.60 17.34 -0.93
N LEU A 46 -9.53 18.14 0.14
CA LEU A 46 -8.79 17.81 1.37
C LEU A 46 -9.29 16.52 2.01
N ALA A 47 -10.61 16.30 2.07
CA ALA A 47 -11.18 15.06 2.60
C ALA A 47 -10.72 13.85 1.78
N LEU A 48 -10.74 13.93 0.45
CA LEU A 48 -10.30 12.84 -0.43
C LEU A 48 -8.79 12.61 -0.36
N VAL A 49 -7.97 13.66 -0.21
CA VAL A 49 -6.54 13.52 0.08
C VAL A 49 -6.33 12.76 1.39
N GLY A 50 -7.03 13.16 2.45
CA GLY A 50 -6.97 12.47 3.75
C GLY A 50 -7.35 11.00 3.65
N VAL A 51 -8.46 10.68 2.97
CA VAL A 51 -8.89 9.30 2.73
C VAL A 51 -7.85 8.52 1.94
N GLY A 52 -7.32 9.09 0.86
CA GLY A 52 -6.29 8.46 0.03
C GLY A 52 -5.03 8.09 0.82
N VAL A 53 -4.57 9.00 1.70
CA VAL A 53 -3.43 8.76 2.61
C VAL A 53 -3.73 7.63 3.60
N VAL A 54 -4.90 7.65 4.24
CA VAL A 54 -5.30 6.60 5.20
C VAL A 54 -5.34 5.24 4.52
N VAL A 55 -5.96 5.14 3.34
CA VAL A 55 -6.03 3.90 2.56
C VAL A 55 -4.62 3.44 2.18
N ALA A 56 -3.79 4.34 1.64
CA ALA A 56 -2.45 3.99 1.17
C ALA A 56 -1.54 3.46 2.29
N LEU A 57 -1.71 3.96 3.52
CA LEU A 57 -0.87 3.60 4.66
C LEU A 57 -1.44 2.44 5.49
N SER A 58 -2.76 2.25 5.49
CA SER A 58 -3.41 1.21 6.31
C SER A 58 -2.88 -0.21 6.03
N SER A 59 -2.73 -0.56 4.75
CA SER A 59 -2.27 -1.88 4.33
C SER A 59 -0.80 -2.18 4.67
N PRO A 60 0.19 -1.32 4.34
CA PRO A 60 1.58 -1.55 4.72
C PRO A 60 1.78 -1.48 6.24
N ILE A 61 1.07 -0.62 6.95
CA ILE A 61 1.15 -0.55 8.43
C ILE A 61 0.65 -1.85 9.05
N ALA A 62 -0.47 -2.39 8.58
CA ALA A 62 -1.01 -3.66 9.08
C ALA A 62 -0.03 -4.82 8.86
N TYR A 63 0.61 -4.88 7.70
CA TYR A 63 1.61 -5.91 7.39
C TYR A 63 2.89 -5.76 8.22
N VAL A 64 3.46 -4.56 8.31
CA VAL A 64 4.65 -4.30 9.15
C VAL A 64 4.34 -4.64 10.61
N ARG A 65 3.14 -4.32 11.09
CA ARG A 65 2.71 -4.67 12.45
C ARG A 65 2.58 -6.18 12.64
N MET A 66 1.98 -6.90 11.69
CA MET A 66 1.91 -8.36 11.71
C MET A 66 3.30 -9.00 11.70
N LYS A 67 4.21 -8.51 10.84
CA LYS A 67 5.60 -8.98 10.78
C LYS A 67 6.32 -8.78 12.12
N ARG A 68 6.17 -7.60 12.73
CA ARG A 68 6.73 -7.30 14.07
C ARG A 68 6.19 -8.21 15.17
N LEU A 69 4.92 -8.59 15.11
CA LEU A 69 4.29 -9.51 16.07
C LEU A 69 4.74 -10.96 15.86
N ARG A 70 5.18 -11.32 14.65
CA ARG A 70 5.71 -12.66 14.31
C ARG A 70 7.19 -12.86 14.67
N GLY A 71 7.91 -11.80 15.06
CA GLY A 71 9.27 -11.91 15.60
C GLY A 71 10.39 -12.09 14.56
N GLU A 72 10.13 -11.76 13.29
CA GLU A 72 11.15 -11.67 12.23
C GLU A 72 11.68 -10.25 12.02
#